data_AF-A0A512B857-F1
#
_entry.id   AF-A0A512B857-F1
#
_cell.length_a   1.000
_cell.length_b   1.000
_cell.length_c   1.000
_cell.angle_alpha   90.00
_cell.angle_beta   90.00
_cell.angle_gamma   90.00
#
_symmetry.space_group_name_H-M   'P 1'
#
loop_
_entity.id
_entity.type
_entity.pdbx_description
1 polymer ?
#
loop_
_entity_poly.entity_id
_entity_poly.type
_entity_poly.pdbx_seq_one_letter_code
_entity_poly.pdbx_strand_id
1 'polypeptide(L)'
;MKRKVVLAIVTSFICFVPYAQQLPHYTQYVLNNFILNPAVAGIENYTDVKISHRHQWVGIDGAPVTTYLTIHGPIKKSDYARETATGFRAEGENPRGKAYWQNYEKADPHAGIGLTILNDRTGPLNRFSAYGTYAYHIGISSKTSLSAGISAGIKNTTLNAGKLSFDVPVDPAVAGSGYLNRLTPDMNAGIWLYSADYFAGLSAQNIIPSKIKFSEDTVKLAGGRQIPHMFLTAGYRFFVNDDVSFLPSALIKYVTSTPVSFDVNAKLQYRDFLWVGASMRYKDSWAAMAGLNISNAINIGYSYDITTSQLNTVSRGSHEIVVGFLLGNRFGDWCPRNLW
;
A
#
# COMPACT_ATOMS: atom_id res chain seq x y z
N MET A 1 7.73 -45.71 33.90
CA MET A 1 7.44 -44.31 34.29
C MET A 1 8.30 -43.23 33.61
N LYS A 2 9.51 -43.50 33.09
CA LYS A 2 10.40 -42.44 32.56
C LYS A 2 10.09 -41.92 31.14
N ARG A 3 9.27 -42.62 30.33
CA ARG A 3 8.88 -42.16 28.98
C ARG A 3 7.67 -41.20 28.93
N LYS A 4 6.83 -41.17 29.98
CA LYS A 4 5.67 -40.26 30.04
C LYS A 4 6.01 -38.85 30.54
N VAL A 5 7.14 -38.69 31.25
CA VAL A 5 7.61 -37.38 31.75
C VAL A 5 8.31 -36.57 30.66
N VAL A 6 8.97 -37.21 29.69
CA VAL A 6 9.60 -36.52 28.56
C VAL A 6 8.57 -35.95 27.58
N LEU A 7 7.42 -36.62 27.41
CA LEU A 7 6.36 -36.12 26.53
C LEU A 7 5.65 -34.88 27.08
N ALA A 8 5.51 -34.77 28.41
CA ALA A 8 4.88 -33.63 29.09
C ALA A 8 5.77 -32.36 29.11
N ILE A 9 7.10 -32.53 29.12
CA ILE A 9 8.04 -31.40 29.08
C ILE A 9 8.18 -30.83 27.65
N VAL A 10 7.97 -31.66 26.62
CA VAL A 10 7.96 -31.21 25.21
C VAL A 10 6.65 -30.50 24.82
N THR A 11 5.53 -30.78 25.49
CA THR A 11 4.25 -30.08 25.23
C THR A 11 4.10 -28.73 25.93
N SER A 12 4.95 -28.42 26.92
CA SER A 12 4.89 -27.15 27.67
C SER A 12 5.65 -25.98 27.02
N PHE A 13 6.26 -26.18 25.85
CA PHE A 13 6.98 -25.14 25.10
C PHE A 13 6.24 -24.68 23.84
N ILE A 14 4.90 -24.73 23.84
CA ILE A 14 4.10 -23.88 22.95
C ILE A 14 4.11 -22.48 23.55
N CYS A 15 5.24 -21.78 23.38
CA CYS A 15 5.25 -20.33 23.49
C CYS A 15 4.35 -19.82 22.36
N PHE A 16 3.16 -19.35 22.73
CA PHE A 16 2.40 -18.43 21.90
C PHE A 16 3.31 -17.25 21.55
N VAL A 17 3.81 -17.21 20.32
CA VAL A 17 4.42 -15.99 19.79
C VAL A 17 3.24 -15.05 19.49
N PRO A 18 3.12 -13.89 20.16
CA PRO A 18 2.07 -12.94 19.82
C PRO A 18 2.35 -12.36 18.43
N TYR A 19 1.54 -12.78 17.44
CA TYR A 19 1.52 -12.32 16.05
C TYR A 19 0.90 -10.90 15.92
N ALA A 20 1.38 -9.92 16.67
CA ALA A 20 0.57 -8.73 16.98
C ALA A 20 0.85 -7.44 16.15
N GLN A 21 1.71 -7.47 15.14
CA GLN A 21 2.03 -6.26 14.36
C GLN A 21 2.04 -6.50 12.86
N GLN A 22 0.85 -6.39 12.27
CA GLN A 22 0.64 -6.41 10.82
C GLN A 22 0.37 -4.99 10.34
N LEU A 23 1.01 -4.58 9.24
CA LEU A 23 0.64 -3.36 8.53
C LEU A 23 -0.79 -3.47 7.97
N PRO A 24 -1.50 -2.34 7.80
CA PRO A 24 -2.80 -2.33 7.15
C PRO A 24 -2.75 -3.03 5.78
N HIS A 25 -3.85 -3.67 5.44
CA HIS A 25 -4.05 -4.24 4.11
C HIS A 25 -4.77 -3.22 3.22
N TYR A 26 -4.35 -3.17 1.97
CA TYR A 26 -4.99 -2.39 0.92
C TYR A 26 -5.43 -3.38 -0.16
N THR A 27 -6.68 -3.31 -0.58
CA THR A 27 -7.18 -4.15 -1.67
C THR A 27 -6.89 -3.48 -3.00
N GLN A 28 -7.04 -2.16 -3.05
CA GLN A 28 -6.84 -1.36 -4.26
C GLN A 28 -5.40 -0.84 -4.41
N TYR A 29 -4.40 -1.61 -3.94
CA TYR A 29 -2.99 -1.21 -4.07
C TYR A 29 -2.53 -1.05 -5.52
N VAL A 30 -3.19 -1.74 -6.46
CA VAL A 30 -2.95 -1.59 -7.91
C VAL A 30 -3.22 -0.16 -8.37
N LEU A 31 -4.17 0.54 -7.73
CA LEU A 31 -4.40 1.95 -8.02
C LEU A 31 -3.36 2.86 -7.37
N ASN A 32 -2.58 2.39 -6.40
CA ASN A 32 -1.64 3.22 -5.64
C ASN A 32 -0.38 2.44 -5.25
N ASN A 33 0.46 2.07 -6.22
CA ASN A 33 1.71 1.35 -5.92
C ASN A 33 2.67 2.15 -5.02
N PHE A 34 2.54 3.48 -4.98
CA PHE A 34 3.36 4.34 -4.12
C PHE A 34 3.21 4.05 -2.62
N ILE A 35 2.02 3.62 -2.18
CA ILE A 35 1.82 3.24 -0.76
C ILE A 35 2.61 1.99 -0.36
N LEU A 36 2.97 1.15 -1.34
CA LEU A 36 3.77 -0.06 -1.14
C LEU A 36 5.26 0.19 -1.36
N ASN A 37 5.62 1.01 -2.35
CA ASN A 37 6.99 1.18 -2.76
C ASN A 37 7.35 2.67 -2.95
N PRO A 38 8.28 3.23 -2.14
CA PRO A 38 8.69 4.62 -2.26
C PRO A 38 9.37 4.96 -3.58
N ALA A 39 9.93 3.98 -4.31
CA ALA A 39 10.57 4.20 -5.61
C ALA A 39 9.59 4.67 -6.70
N VAL A 40 8.29 4.50 -6.48
CA VAL A 40 7.23 4.92 -7.40
C VAL A 40 7.05 6.44 -7.43
N ALA A 41 7.55 7.18 -6.42
CA ALA A 41 7.38 8.64 -6.37
C ALA A 41 7.89 9.32 -7.65
N GLY A 42 7.02 10.12 -8.27
CA GLY A 42 7.34 10.89 -9.47
C GLY A 42 7.49 10.10 -10.77
N ILE A 43 7.10 8.83 -10.81
CA ILE A 43 7.13 8.01 -12.05
C ILE A 43 6.25 8.59 -13.17
N GLU A 44 5.18 9.30 -12.82
CA GLU A 44 4.29 10.00 -13.75
C GLU A 44 4.69 11.47 -13.87
N ASN A 45 4.42 12.12 -14.99
CA ASN A 45 4.75 13.54 -15.17
C ASN A 45 3.70 14.52 -14.57
N TYR A 46 2.78 14.01 -13.75
CA TYR A 46 1.79 14.81 -13.02
C TYR A 46 1.93 14.57 -11.51
N THR A 47 1.25 15.39 -10.72
CA THR A 47 1.17 15.17 -9.26
C THR A 47 -0.05 14.31 -8.96
N ASP A 48 0.18 13.12 -8.44
CA ASP A 48 -0.85 12.17 -8.05
C ASP A 48 -1.20 12.37 -6.57
N VAL A 49 -2.47 12.65 -6.29
CA VAL A 49 -3.01 12.76 -4.94
C VAL A 49 -4.05 11.68 -4.76
N LYS A 50 -3.90 10.75 -3.82
CA LYS A 50 -4.89 9.70 -3.55
C LYS A 50 -5.29 9.70 -2.10
N ILE A 51 -6.60 9.57 -1.89
CA ILE A 51 -7.23 9.37 -0.60
C ILE A 51 -7.91 8.02 -0.66
N SER A 52 -7.72 7.17 0.34
CA SER A 52 -8.62 6.03 0.51
C SER A 52 -9.09 5.86 1.94
N HIS A 53 -10.28 5.31 2.04
CA HIS A 53 -10.91 4.93 3.28
C HIS A 53 -11.37 3.48 3.16
N ARG A 54 -10.87 2.63 4.05
CA ARG A 54 -11.16 1.20 4.08
C ARG A 54 -11.72 0.82 5.44
N HIS A 55 -12.88 0.16 5.43
CA HIS A 55 -13.48 -0.46 6.60
C HIS A 55 -13.39 -1.98 6.43
N GLN A 56 -12.52 -2.60 7.21
CA GLN A 56 -12.24 -4.03 7.14
C GLN A 56 -13.17 -4.81 8.06
N TRP A 57 -13.63 -5.98 7.60
CA TRP A 57 -14.45 -6.93 8.37
C TRP A 57 -15.67 -6.30 9.06
N VAL A 58 -16.49 -5.60 8.28
CA VAL A 58 -17.71 -4.94 8.75
C VAL A 58 -18.59 -5.93 9.52
N GLY A 59 -19.06 -5.53 10.70
CA GLY A 59 -19.86 -6.37 11.58
C GLY A 59 -19.09 -6.91 12.79
N ILE A 60 -17.76 -6.83 12.79
CA ILE A 60 -16.92 -7.08 13.96
C ILE A 60 -16.74 -5.78 14.74
N ASP A 61 -16.99 -5.79 16.06
CA ASP A 61 -16.73 -4.61 16.89
C ASP A 61 -15.22 -4.33 16.99
N GLY A 62 -14.85 -3.05 16.86
CA GLY A 62 -13.45 -2.64 16.83
C GLY A 62 -12.66 -3.08 15.58
N ALA A 63 -13.33 -3.47 14.49
CA ALA A 63 -12.65 -3.88 13.27
C ALA A 63 -11.74 -2.77 12.68
N PRO A 64 -10.70 -3.13 11.92
CA PRO A 64 -9.76 -2.15 11.38
C PRO A 64 -10.41 -1.14 10.44
N VAL A 65 -10.18 0.14 10.69
CA VAL A 65 -10.53 1.25 9.81
C VAL A 65 -9.23 1.98 9.44
N THR A 66 -8.89 1.94 8.16
CA THR A 66 -7.67 2.54 7.64
C THR A 66 -8.03 3.69 6.72
N THR A 67 -7.39 4.84 6.91
CA THR A 67 -7.48 5.99 6.01
C THR A 67 -6.08 6.43 5.63
N TYR A 68 -5.85 6.70 4.36
CA TYR A 68 -4.58 7.25 3.91
C TYR A 68 -4.77 8.40 2.94
N LEU A 69 -3.76 9.26 2.90
CA LEU A 69 -3.54 10.30 1.91
C LEU A 69 -2.11 10.12 1.38
N THR A 70 -1.96 9.99 0.07
CA THR A 70 -0.66 9.98 -0.60
C THR A 70 -0.59 11.11 -1.62
N ILE A 71 0.51 11.81 -1.67
CA ILE A 71 0.78 12.86 -2.66
C ILE A 71 2.17 12.59 -3.23
N HIS A 72 2.33 12.44 -4.53
CA HIS A 72 3.66 12.32 -5.14
C HIS A 72 3.72 12.88 -6.55
N GLY A 73 4.91 13.28 -6.98
CA GLY A 73 5.14 13.81 -8.32
C GLY A 73 6.61 14.06 -8.59
N PRO A 74 6.98 14.36 -9.84
CA PRO A 74 8.34 14.68 -10.22
C PRO A 74 8.70 16.08 -9.70
N ILE A 75 9.92 16.27 -9.22
CA ILE A 75 10.40 17.60 -8.77
C ILE A 75 10.43 18.57 -9.96
N LYS A 76 10.94 18.08 -11.10
CA LYS A 76 10.96 18.81 -12.36
C LYS A 76 10.06 18.08 -13.34
N LYS A 77 9.00 18.75 -13.78
CA LYS A 77 8.21 18.25 -14.90
C LYS A 77 9.08 18.26 -16.15
N SER A 78 9.12 17.15 -16.88
CA SER A 78 9.86 17.11 -18.14
C SER A 78 9.26 18.12 -19.13
N ASP A 79 10.13 18.68 -19.98
CA ASP A 79 9.76 19.61 -21.05
C ASP A 79 9.02 18.82 -22.16
N TYR A 80 7.80 18.37 -21.90
CA TYR A 80 6.86 18.17 -23.02
C TYR A 80 6.49 19.55 -23.55
N ALA A 81 6.40 19.68 -24.89
CA ALA A 81 6.22 20.92 -25.64
C ALA A 81 5.74 22.09 -24.77
N ARG A 82 6.67 23.00 -24.45
CA ARG A 82 6.41 24.17 -23.61
C ARG A 82 5.27 24.98 -24.23
N GLU A 83 4.10 24.95 -23.62
CA GLU A 83 3.07 25.96 -23.87
C GLU A 83 3.64 27.30 -23.39
N THR A 84 3.85 28.22 -24.32
CA THR A 84 4.15 29.63 -24.02
C THR A 84 2.90 30.28 -23.41
N ALA A 85 3.06 31.43 -22.75
CA ALA A 85 1.96 32.17 -22.11
C ALA A 85 0.84 32.64 -23.08
N THR A 86 0.99 32.36 -24.38
CA THR A 86 0.04 32.64 -25.46
C THR A 86 -0.46 31.37 -26.17
N GLY A 87 -0.04 30.18 -25.71
CA GLY A 87 -0.47 28.89 -26.25
C GLY A 87 -1.85 28.54 -25.73
N PHE A 88 -2.82 28.39 -26.64
CA PHE A 88 -4.12 27.87 -26.30
C PHE A 88 -4.10 26.34 -26.45
N ARG A 89 -4.01 25.66 -25.31
CA ARG A 89 -4.29 24.23 -25.10
C ARG A 89 -3.33 23.28 -25.84
N ALA A 90 -2.74 22.36 -25.08
CA ALA A 90 -2.27 21.11 -25.64
C ALA A 90 -3.50 20.30 -26.06
N GLU A 91 -3.95 20.46 -27.30
CA GLU A 91 -4.93 19.57 -27.93
C GLU A 91 -4.28 18.21 -28.17
N GLY A 92 -4.92 17.15 -27.67
CA GLY A 92 -4.54 15.78 -27.95
C GLY A 92 -5.42 14.77 -27.20
N GLU A 93 -5.93 13.77 -27.91
CA GLU A 93 -6.44 12.53 -27.30
C GLU A 93 -5.26 11.70 -26.79
N ASN A 94 -5.42 11.01 -25.65
CA ASN A 94 -4.41 10.06 -25.18
C ASN A 94 -4.14 9.05 -26.31
N PRO A 95 -2.90 8.92 -26.79
CA PRO A 95 -2.60 7.93 -27.80
C PRO A 95 -2.78 6.52 -27.18
N ARG A 96 -3.83 5.83 -27.62
CA ARG A 96 -4.28 4.53 -27.11
C ARG A 96 -3.80 3.39 -27.99
N GLY A 97 -3.98 2.17 -27.48
CA GLY A 97 -3.73 0.96 -28.25
C GLY A 97 -2.25 0.71 -28.54
N LYS A 98 -1.99 -0.36 -29.27
CA LYS A 98 -0.63 -0.89 -29.43
C LYS A 98 0.31 0.09 -30.14
N ALA A 99 -0.21 0.85 -31.11
CA ALA A 99 0.57 1.75 -31.95
C ALA A 99 1.29 2.87 -31.16
N TYR A 100 0.68 3.36 -30.08
CA TYR A 100 1.33 4.38 -29.25
C TYR A 100 2.54 3.84 -28.49
N TRP A 101 2.38 2.67 -27.88
CA TRP A 101 3.39 2.07 -27.01
C TRP A 101 4.57 1.48 -27.78
N GLN A 102 4.46 1.32 -29.10
CA GLN A 102 5.57 0.88 -29.97
C GLN A 102 6.78 1.83 -29.87
N ASN A 103 6.52 3.13 -29.73
CA ASN A 103 7.52 4.19 -29.65
C ASN A 103 7.81 4.62 -28.20
N TYR A 104 7.42 3.82 -27.20
CA TYR A 104 7.77 4.10 -25.82
C TYR A 104 9.29 4.07 -25.65
N GLU A 105 9.82 5.15 -25.06
CA GLU A 105 11.22 5.28 -24.67
C GLU A 105 11.35 5.33 -23.15
N LYS A 106 12.54 5.00 -22.66
CA LYS A 106 12.90 5.09 -21.25
C LYS A 106 12.62 6.50 -20.70
N ALA A 107 12.39 6.57 -19.40
CA ALA A 107 12.26 7.84 -18.71
C ALA A 107 13.63 8.55 -18.66
N ASP A 108 13.62 9.86 -18.90
CA ASP A 108 14.79 10.70 -18.64
C ASP A 108 15.16 10.65 -17.16
N PRO A 109 16.44 10.75 -16.80
CA PRO A 109 16.84 10.81 -15.40
C PRO A 109 16.17 11.98 -14.67
N HIS A 110 15.38 11.67 -13.64
CA HIS A 110 14.67 12.68 -12.87
C HIS A 110 14.42 12.22 -11.43
N ALA A 111 14.18 13.20 -10.56
CA ALA A 111 13.88 12.97 -9.16
C ALA A 111 12.37 13.16 -8.90
N GLY A 112 11.83 12.34 -8.01
CA GLY A 112 10.46 12.41 -7.52
C GLY A 112 10.42 12.63 -6.02
N ILE A 113 9.38 13.30 -5.57
CA ILE A 113 9.09 13.50 -4.14
C ILE A 113 7.68 13.04 -3.83
N GLY A 114 7.45 12.66 -2.58
CA GLY A 114 6.12 12.35 -2.12
C GLY A 114 5.94 12.46 -0.61
N LEU A 115 4.68 12.45 -0.21
CA LEU A 115 4.21 12.49 1.16
C LEU A 115 3.16 11.38 1.33
N THR A 116 3.28 10.60 2.39
CA THR A 116 2.30 9.59 2.77
C THR A 116 1.85 9.87 4.19
N ILE A 117 0.55 10.06 4.39
CA ILE A 117 -0.10 10.15 5.69
C ILE A 117 -1.05 8.98 5.81
N LEU A 118 -0.98 8.27 6.93
CA LEU A 118 -1.80 7.09 7.19
C LEU A 118 -2.32 7.13 8.61
N ASN A 119 -3.59 6.81 8.79
CA ASN A 119 -4.17 6.55 10.10
C ASN A 119 -4.92 5.23 10.07
N ASP A 120 -4.49 4.28 10.89
CA ASP A 120 -5.09 2.97 11.06
C ASP A 120 -5.61 2.81 12.48
N ARG A 121 -6.91 2.58 12.62
CA ARG A 121 -7.57 2.35 13.91
C ARG A 121 -8.05 0.91 13.97
N THR A 122 -7.56 0.14 14.93
CA THR A 122 -7.98 -1.24 15.18
C THR A 122 -8.31 -1.39 16.67
N GLY A 123 -9.60 -1.49 17.01
CA GLY A 123 -10.07 -1.57 18.39
C GLY A 123 -9.57 -0.42 19.28
N PRO A 124 -8.85 -0.72 20.40
CA PRO A 124 -8.29 0.29 21.29
C PRO A 124 -7.01 0.95 20.74
N LEU A 125 -6.46 0.45 19.63
CA LEU A 125 -5.20 0.89 19.05
C LEU A 125 -5.42 1.88 17.89
N ASN A 126 -4.67 2.97 17.88
CA ASN A 126 -4.60 3.91 16.77
C ASN A 126 -3.13 4.10 16.35
N ARG A 127 -2.84 3.91 15.06
CA ARG A 127 -1.51 4.07 14.47
C ARG A 127 -1.58 5.18 13.43
N PHE A 128 -0.97 6.30 13.75
CA PHE A 128 -0.78 7.40 12.81
C PHE A 128 0.65 7.34 12.26
N SER A 129 0.82 7.45 10.96
CA SER A 129 2.13 7.51 10.32
C SER A 129 2.19 8.65 9.31
N ALA A 130 3.34 9.31 9.23
CA ALA A 130 3.61 10.34 8.23
C ALA A 130 5.04 10.16 7.70
N TYR A 131 5.19 10.09 6.37
CA TYR A 131 6.46 9.83 5.70
C TYR A 131 6.71 10.84 4.57
N GLY A 132 7.90 11.43 4.54
CA GLY A 132 8.44 12.11 3.36
C GLY A 132 9.23 11.12 2.52
N THR A 133 9.07 11.19 1.20
CA THR A 133 9.68 10.26 0.25
C THR A 133 10.48 11.00 -0.81
N TYR A 134 11.63 10.43 -1.17
CA TYR A 134 12.44 10.83 -2.29
C TYR A 134 12.74 9.61 -3.16
N ALA A 135 12.59 9.75 -4.48
CA ALA A 135 12.94 8.72 -5.44
C ALA A 135 13.74 9.29 -6.59
N TYR A 136 14.53 8.44 -7.23
CA TYR A 136 15.33 8.78 -8.39
C TYR A 136 15.14 7.74 -9.47
N HIS A 137 14.86 8.20 -10.70
CA HIS A 137 14.56 7.38 -11.87
C HIS A 137 15.72 7.47 -12.86
N ILE A 138 16.10 6.34 -13.45
CA ILE A 138 17.12 6.22 -14.49
C ILE A 138 16.69 5.24 -15.57
N GLY A 139 16.91 5.59 -16.84
CA GLY A 139 16.75 4.66 -17.95
C GLY A 139 17.93 3.68 -18.03
N ILE A 140 17.68 2.37 -17.90
CA ILE A 140 18.72 1.33 -17.95
C ILE A 140 18.83 0.66 -19.33
N SER A 141 17.78 0.75 -20.16
CA SER A 141 17.74 0.25 -21.53
C SER A 141 16.95 1.23 -22.40
N SER A 142 16.78 0.95 -23.70
CA SER A 142 16.02 1.82 -24.62
C SER A 142 14.56 2.02 -24.20
N LYS A 143 13.95 0.98 -23.60
CA LYS A 143 12.52 0.97 -23.20
C LYS A 143 12.28 0.70 -21.72
N THR A 144 13.34 0.57 -20.92
CA THR A 144 13.23 0.15 -19.52
C THR A 144 13.89 1.15 -18.60
N SER A 145 13.16 1.49 -17.55
CA SER A 145 13.58 2.42 -16.51
C SER A 145 13.63 1.69 -15.17
N LEU A 146 14.61 2.06 -14.35
CA LEU A 146 14.78 1.62 -12.99
C LEU A 146 14.70 2.84 -12.08
N SER A 147 14.10 2.66 -10.91
CA SER A 147 14.05 3.68 -9.89
C SER A 147 14.37 3.10 -8.52
N ALA A 148 14.91 3.95 -7.67
CA ALA A 148 15.14 3.65 -6.27
C ALA A 148 14.55 4.77 -5.43
N GLY A 149 13.93 4.42 -4.32
CA GLY A 149 13.30 5.38 -3.43
C GLY A 149 13.52 5.05 -1.97
N ILE A 150 13.56 6.10 -1.17
CA ILE A 150 13.65 6.05 0.28
C ILE A 150 12.59 6.97 0.87
N SER A 151 11.95 6.52 1.94
CA SER A 151 11.04 7.35 2.72
C SER A 151 11.44 7.32 4.18
N ALA A 152 11.40 8.48 4.83
CA ALA A 152 11.66 8.62 6.25
C ALA A 152 10.48 9.35 6.90
N GLY A 153 10.17 9.00 8.14
CA GLY A 153 8.98 9.51 8.78
C GLY A 153 8.87 9.19 10.24
N ILE A 154 7.70 9.48 10.77
CA ILE A 154 7.31 9.23 12.14
C ILE A 154 6.07 8.35 12.17
N LYS A 155 6.01 7.49 13.18
CA LYS A 155 4.84 6.70 13.50
C LYS A 155 4.48 6.90 14.96
N ASN A 156 3.25 7.30 15.21
CA ASN A 156 2.68 7.47 16.52
C ASN A 156 1.67 6.35 16.80
N THR A 157 1.94 5.52 17.80
CA THR A 157 1.05 4.43 18.23
C THR A 157 0.41 4.80 19.55
N THR A 158 -0.91 4.95 19.56
CA THR A 158 -1.71 5.28 20.74
C THR A 158 -2.59 4.10 21.12
N LEU A 159 -2.60 3.72 22.39
CA LEU A 159 -3.49 2.70 22.96
C LEU A 159 -4.44 3.38 23.95
N ASN A 160 -5.75 3.23 23.72
CA ASN A 160 -6.79 3.68 24.65
C ASN A 160 -7.07 2.57 25.67
N ALA A 161 -6.60 2.80 26.89
CA ALA A 161 -6.75 1.90 28.02
C ALA A 161 -8.21 1.70 28.46
N GLY A 162 -9.03 2.74 28.33
CA GLY A 162 -10.43 2.73 28.77
C GLY A 162 -11.35 1.86 27.92
N LYS A 163 -10.87 1.37 26.77
CA LYS A 163 -11.58 0.40 25.92
C LYS A 163 -11.14 -1.04 26.17
N LEU A 164 -10.21 -1.28 27.10
CA LEU A 164 -9.74 -2.61 27.45
C LEU A 164 -10.60 -3.16 28.60
N SER A 165 -11.30 -4.27 28.36
CA SER A 165 -11.92 -5.04 29.43
C SER A 165 -10.95 -6.09 29.93
N PHE A 166 -10.55 -6.01 31.20
CA PHE A 166 -9.71 -7.02 31.83
C PHE A 166 -10.58 -7.93 32.70
N ASP A 167 -10.53 -9.24 32.47
CA ASP A 167 -11.22 -10.26 33.29
C ASP A 167 -10.51 -10.53 34.65
N VAL A 168 -9.31 -9.98 34.84
CA VAL A 168 -8.38 -10.20 35.96
C VAL A 168 -7.85 -8.82 36.40
N PRO A 169 -7.32 -8.61 37.63
CA PRO A 169 -7.03 -7.25 38.13
C PRO A 169 -6.20 -6.43 37.14
N VAL A 170 -6.64 -5.18 36.94
CA VAL A 170 -6.10 -4.20 35.98
C VAL A 170 -4.58 -4.24 35.96
N ASP A 171 -4.00 -4.48 34.78
CA ASP A 171 -2.55 -4.49 34.57
C ASP A 171 -1.95 -3.12 34.97
N PRO A 172 -1.00 -3.05 35.92
CA PRO A 172 -0.35 -1.82 36.34
C PRO A 172 0.27 -1.00 35.20
N ALA A 173 0.64 -1.63 34.07
CA ALA A 173 1.16 -0.96 32.89
C ALA A 173 0.12 -0.04 32.21
N VAL A 174 -1.17 -0.23 32.51
CA VAL A 174 -2.30 0.51 31.93
C VAL A 174 -3.09 1.27 33.01
N ALA A 175 -2.87 0.95 34.28
CA ALA A 175 -3.58 1.52 35.43
C ALA A 175 -3.33 3.03 35.66
N GLY A 176 -2.23 3.58 35.16
CA GLY A 176 -1.82 4.97 35.42
C GLY A 176 -2.19 6.01 34.34
N SER A 177 -2.63 5.60 33.15
CA SER A 177 -2.94 6.54 32.06
C SER A 177 -4.02 6.00 31.12
N GLY A 178 -5.06 6.81 30.87
CA GLY A 178 -6.15 6.46 29.94
C GLY A 178 -5.69 6.30 28.48
N TYR A 179 -4.55 6.89 28.13
CA TYR A 179 -3.93 6.79 26.81
C TYR A 179 -2.41 6.59 26.94
N LEU A 180 -1.92 5.50 26.34
CA LEU A 180 -0.49 5.25 26.18
C LEU A 180 -0.08 5.66 24.77
N ASN A 181 0.85 6.60 24.64
CA ASN A 181 1.30 7.10 23.34
C ASN A 181 2.80 6.82 23.12
N ARG A 182 3.17 6.33 21.93
CA ARG A 182 4.56 6.04 21.56
C ARG A 182 4.85 6.59 20.16
N LEU A 183 5.70 7.60 20.09
CA LEU A 183 6.27 8.10 18.84
C LEU A 183 7.57 7.34 18.53
N THR A 184 7.68 6.82 17.31
CA THR A 184 8.86 6.10 16.83
C THR A 184 9.26 6.62 15.46
N PRO A 185 10.56 6.87 15.19
CA PRO A 185 11.03 7.14 13.85
C PRO A 185 10.92 5.87 13.00
N ASP A 186 10.76 6.05 11.69
CA ASP A 186 10.59 4.93 10.77
C ASP A 186 11.15 5.25 9.38
N MET A 187 11.54 4.21 8.65
CA MET A 187 12.09 4.31 7.30
C MET A 187 11.62 3.17 6.41
N ASN A 188 11.43 3.47 5.13
CA ASN A 188 11.13 2.51 4.08
C ASN A 188 12.06 2.73 2.90
N ALA A 189 12.33 1.68 2.14
CA ALA A 189 13.16 1.72 0.96
C ALA A 189 12.58 0.79 -0.11
N GLY A 190 12.85 1.08 -1.37
CA GLY A 190 12.44 0.21 -2.46
C GLY A 190 13.14 0.51 -3.77
N ILE A 191 12.99 -0.44 -4.68
CA ILE A 191 13.40 -0.36 -6.07
C ILE A 191 12.20 -0.70 -6.95
N TRP A 192 12.10 -0.07 -8.11
CA TRP A 192 11.00 -0.26 -9.05
C TRP A 192 11.50 -0.20 -10.49
N LEU A 193 11.28 -1.30 -11.20
CA LEU A 193 11.56 -1.48 -12.62
C LEU A 193 10.25 -1.31 -13.40
N TYR A 194 10.27 -0.50 -14.45
CA TYR A 194 9.08 -0.26 -15.26
C TYR A 194 9.42 -0.05 -16.74
N SER A 195 8.47 -0.42 -17.57
CA SER A 195 8.46 -0.26 -19.02
C SER A 195 7.01 -0.07 -19.47
N ALA A 196 6.76 0.10 -20.77
CA ALA A 196 5.41 0.19 -21.32
C ALA A 196 4.53 -1.03 -20.98
N ASP A 197 5.11 -2.23 -20.96
CA ASP A 197 4.30 -3.46 -20.89
C ASP A 197 4.40 -4.15 -19.54
N TYR A 198 5.31 -3.76 -18.66
CA TYR A 198 5.54 -4.47 -17.41
C TYR A 198 6.08 -3.58 -16.31
N PHE A 199 5.90 -4.03 -15.08
CA PHE A 199 6.55 -3.49 -13.90
C PHE A 199 6.93 -4.60 -12.93
N ALA A 200 7.99 -4.35 -12.15
CA ALA A 200 8.39 -5.19 -11.03
C ALA A 200 9.02 -4.32 -9.94
N GLY A 201 8.72 -4.61 -8.69
CA GLY A 201 9.19 -3.81 -7.57
C GLY A 201 9.49 -4.66 -6.35
N LEU A 202 10.53 -4.26 -5.62
CA LEU A 202 10.89 -4.81 -4.32
C LEU A 202 10.96 -3.65 -3.32
N SER A 203 10.26 -3.75 -2.20
CA SER A 203 10.34 -2.75 -1.13
C SER A 203 10.37 -3.39 0.25
N ALA A 204 10.93 -2.64 1.20
CA ALA A 204 10.90 -2.94 2.61
C ALA A 204 10.32 -1.73 3.34
N GLN A 205 9.26 -1.96 4.11
CA GLN A 205 8.68 -0.97 5.02
C GLN A 205 9.03 -1.32 6.46
N ASN A 206 8.95 -0.33 7.36
CA ASN A 206 9.23 -0.53 8.77
C ASN A 206 10.67 -0.98 9.06
N ILE A 207 11.65 -0.44 8.33
CA ILE A 207 13.06 -0.89 8.36
C ILE A 207 13.70 -0.63 9.72
N ILE A 208 13.38 0.48 10.38
CA ILE A 208 13.93 0.79 11.71
C ILE A 208 13.21 -0.08 12.76
N PRO A 209 13.91 -1.02 13.42
CA PRO A 209 13.30 -1.84 14.45
C PRO A 209 13.12 -0.99 15.71
N SER A 210 11.89 -0.54 15.98
CA SER A 210 11.55 0.12 17.24
C SER A 210 11.14 -0.92 18.29
N LYS A 211 11.72 -0.84 19.49
CA LYS A 211 11.22 -1.61 20.65
C LYS A 211 10.04 -0.83 21.23
N ILE A 212 8.84 -1.36 21.08
CA ILE A 212 7.66 -0.85 21.74
C ILE A 212 7.73 -1.30 23.21
N LYS A 213 8.26 -0.44 24.07
CA LYS A 213 8.22 -0.59 25.53
C LYS A 213 7.22 0.43 26.09
N PHE A 214 6.23 -0.05 26.83
CA PHE A 214 5.20 0.77 27.47
C PHE A 214 5.36 0.90 29.00
N SER A 215 6.38 0.27 29.62
CA SER A 215 6.64 0.37 31.06
C SER A 215 8.16 0.42 31.35
N GLU A 216 8.55 1.19 32.37
CA GLU A 216 9.93 1.34 32.84
C GLU A 216 10.34 0.34 33.93
N ASP A 217 9.47 -0.57 34.41
CA ASP A 217 9.84 -1.44 35.53
C ASP A 217 9.61 -2.95 35.37
N THR A 218 10.69 -3.69 35.73
CA THR A 218 10.83 -5.06 36.27
C THR A 218 9.96 -6.25 35.83
N VAL A 219 9.27 -6.22 34.70
CA VAL A 219 8.75 -7.46 34.07
C VAL A 219 9.30 -7.59 32.65
N LYS A 220 10.04 -8.68 32.38
CA LYS A 220 10.50 -9.05 31.04
C LYS A 220 9.33 -9.48 30.15
N LEU A 221 8.40 -8.56 29.87
CA LEU A 221 7.45 -8.69 28.78
C LEU A 221 8.25 -8.59 27.48
N ALA A 222 8.10 -9.60 26.62
CA ALA A 222 8.76 -9.68 25.32
C ALA A 222 8.49 -8.38 24.55
N GLY A 223 9.50 -7.50 24.49
CA GLY A 223 9.36 -6.18 23.89
C GLY A 223 8.89 -6.33 22.45
N GLY A 224 7.70 -5.80 22.13
CA GLY A 224 7.17 -5.81 20.78
C GLY A 224 8.16 -5.10 19.87
N ARG A 225 8.77 -5.82 18.93
CA ARG A 225 9.63 -5.22 17.92
C ARG A 225 8.79 -4.94 16.69
N GLN A 226 8.92 -3.75 16.15
CA GLN A 226 8.46 -3.49 14.79
C GLN A 226 9.30 -4.34 13.83
N ILE A 227 8.61 -5.18 13.05
CA ILE A 227 9.23 -6.11 12.11
C ILE A 227 9.16 -5.50 10.71
N PRO A 228 10.27 -5.50 9.95
CA PRO A 228 10.26 -5.08 8.56
C PRO A 228 9.28 -5.91 7.72
N HIS A 229 8.48 -5.24 6.91
CA HIS A 229 7.58 -5.88 5.96
C HIS A 229 8.18 -5.77 4.58
N MET A 230 8.46 -6.91 3.94
CA MET A 230 8.99 -6.95 2.59
C MET A 230 7.86 -7.21 1.59
N PHE A 231 7.89 -6.48 0.49
CA PHE A 231 6.92 -6.57 -0.59
C PHE A 231 7.64 -6.82 -1.90
N LEU A 232 7.24 -7.86 -2.62
CA LEU A 232 7.65 -8.11 -3.99
C LEU A 232 6.41 -8.06 -4.86
N THR A 233 6.39 -7.18 -5.85
CA THR A 233 5.28 -7.03 -6.78
C THR A 233 5.75 -7.10 -8.21
N ALA A 234 4.91 -7.63 -9.08
CA ALA A 234 5.13 -7.62 -10.52
C ALA A 234 3.79 -7.63 -11.24
N GLY A 235 3.77 -7.07 -12.44
CA GLY A 235 2.60 -7.06 -13.30
C GLY A 235 2.98 -6.87 -14.77
N TYR A 236 2.06 -7.25 -15.64
CA TYR A 236 2.21 -7.14 -17.08
C TYR A 236 0.94 -6.58 -17.69
N ARG A 237 1.05 -5.73 -18.71
CA ARG A 237 -0.06 -5.14 -19.45
C ARG A 237 -0.19 -5.85 -20.79
N PHE A 238 -1.29 -6.57 -20.95
CA PHE A 238 -1.69 -7.18 -22.21
C PHE A 238 -2.69 -6.28 -22.94
N PHE A 239 -2.44 -5.96 -24.20
CA PHE A 239 -3.44 -5.33 -25.06
C PHE A 239 -4.31 -6.41 -25.70
N VAL A 240 -5.53 -6.58 -25.19
CA VAL A 240 -6.53 -7.49 -25.77
C VAL A 240 -6.95 -6.97 -27.14
N ASN A 241 -7.23 -5.68 -27.22
CA ASN A 241 -7.42 -4.91 -28.45
C ASN A 241 -6.97 -3.45 -28.20
N ASP A 242 -7.24 -2.52 -29.12
CA ASP A 242 -6.81 -1.13 -28.96
C ASP A 242 -7.62 -0.36 -27.90
N ASP A 243 -8.80 -0.84 -27.53
CA ASP A 243 -9.71 -0.25 -26.54
C ASP A 243 -9.60 -0.93 -25.15
N VAL A 244 -9.13 -2.17 -25.08
CA VAL A 244 -9.16 -3.01 -23.87
C VAL A 244 -7.75 -3.47 -23.52
N SER A 245 -7.31 -3.12 -22.31
CA SER A 245 -6.10 -3.64 -21.71
C SER A 245 -6.41 -4.53 -20.51
N PHE A 246 -5.58 -5.56 -20.33
CA PHE A 246 -5.65 -6.52 -19.24
C PHE A 246 -4.35 -6.47 -18.45
N LEU A 247 -4.47 -6.34 -17.13
CA LEU A 247 -3.40 -6.07 -16.19
C LEU A 247 -3.43 -7.11 -15.06
N PRO A 248 -2.89 -8.31 -15.29
CA PRO A 248 -2.57 -9.23 -14.23
C PRO A 248 -1.36 -8.72 -13.43
N SER A 249 -1.45 -8.78 -12.12
CA SER A 249 -0.36 -8.49 -11.20
C SER A 249 -0.38 -9.43 -10.01
N ALA A 250 0.77 -9.57 -9.37
CA ALA A 250 0.93 -10.35 -8.15
C ALA A 250 1.71 -9.53 -7.12
N LEU A 251 1.43 -9.80 -5.85
CA LEU A 251 2.10 -9.22 -4.71
C LEU A 251 2.39 -10.33 -3.69
N ILE A 252 3.65 -10.46 -3.32
CA ILE A 252 4.11 -11.30 -2.23
C ILE A 252 4.47 -10.38 -1.06
N LYS A 253 3.86 -10.63 0.10
CA LYS A 253 4.22 -9.96 1.35
C LYS A 253 4.90 -10.96 2.28
N TYR A 254 6.13 -10.65 2.66
CA TYR A 254 6.95 -11.44 3.58
C TYR A 254 7.20 -10.67 4.87
N VAL A 255 6.94 -11.32 6.00
CA VAL A 255 7.21 -10.81 7.35
C VAL A 255 7.82 -11.97 8.14
N THR A 256 8.88 -11.73 8.91
CA THR A 256 9.64 -12.81 9.59
C THR A 256 8.84 -13.62 10.60
N SER A 257 7.66 -13.13 10.98
CA SER A 257 6.84 -13.71 12.05
C SER A 257 5.42 -14.01 11.58
N THR A 258 5.13 -14.11 10.28
CA THR A 258 3.83 -14.61 9.78
C THR A 258 4.04 -15.48 8.53
N PRO A 259 3.10 -16.37 8.19
CA PRO A 259 3.10 -17.02 6.89
C PRO A 259 3.14 -15.99 5.76
N VAL A 260 3.84 -16.33 4.68
CA VAL A 260 3.91 -15.48 3.48
C VAL A 260 2.50 -15.28 2.91
N SER A 261 2.13 -14.02 2.68
CA SER A 261 0.87 -13.67 2.01
C SER A 261 1.11 -13.53 0.51
N PHE A 262 0.17 -14.05 -0.26
CA PHE A 262 0.19 -13.99 -1.71
C PHE A 262 -1.13 -13.40 -2.20
N ASP A 263 -1.02 -12.32 -2.95
CA ASP A 263 -2.12 -11.57 -3.51
C ASP A 263 -1.98 -11.60 -5.04
N VAL A 264 -3.03 -12.01 -5.75
CA VAL A 264 -3.12 -11.95 -7.22
C VAL A 264 -4.21 -10.98 -7.58
N ASN A 265 -3.94 -10.07 -8.49
CA ASN A 265 -4.90 -9.11 -9.00
C ASN A 265 -5.00 -9.20 -10.52
N ALA A 266 -6.19 -8.98 -11.03
CA ALA A 266 -6.51 -8.97 -12.44
C ALA A 266 -7.39 -7.74 -12.70
N LYS A 267 -6.87 -6.76 -13.43
CA LYS A 267 -7.58 -5.54 -13.80
C LYS A 267 -7.83 -5.51 -15.31
N LEU A 268 -9.07 -5.32 -15.72
CA LEU A 268 -9.48 -5.05 -17.10
C LEU A 268 -9.85 -3.58 -17.23
N GLN A 269 -9.32 -2.92 -18.23
CA GLN A 269 -9.49 -1.49 -18.43
C GLN A 269 -9.99 -1.22 -19.86
N TYR A 270 -11.09 -0.48 -19.97
CA TYR A 270 -11.74 -0.10 -21.21
C TYR A 270 -11.58 1.40 -21.46
N ARG A 271 -10.91 1.73 -22.58
CA ARG A 271 -10.64 3.08 -23.09
C ARG A 271 -10.05 4.03 -22.06
N ASP A 272 -9.36 3.48 -21.08
CA ASP A 272 -8.79 4.22 -19.95
C ASP A 272 -9.80 5.01 -19.12
N PHE A 273 -11.10 4.82 -19.36
CA PHE A 273 -12.20 5.49 -18.66
C PHE A 273 -12.75 4.61 -17.55
N LEU A 274 -13.05 3.36 -17.88
CA LEU A 274 -13.69 2.41 -17.00
C LEU A 274 -12.71 1.27 -16.76
N TRP A 275 -12.63 0.80 -15.52
CA TRP A 275 -11.93 -0.45 -15.23
C TRP A 275 -12.71 -1.27 -14.23
N VAL A 276 -12.56 -2.58 -14.35
CA VAL A 276 -13.07 -3.57 -13.42
C VAL A 276 -11.93 -4.50 -13.06
N GLY A 277 -11.95 -5.06 -11.88
CA GLY A 277 -10.90 -5.98 -11.46
C GLY A 277 -11.36 -6.95 -10.39
N ALA A 278 -10.54 -7.97 -10.23
CA ALA A 278 -10.67 -8.95 -9.17
C ALA A 278 -9.32 -9.10 -8.46
N SER A 279 -9.36 -9.30 -7.15
CA SER A 279 -8.18 -9.62 -6.36
C SER A 279 -8.44 -10.86 -5.54
N MET A 280 -7.48 -11.75 -5.44
CA MET A 280 -7.52 -12.91 -4.57
C MET A 280 -6.33 -12.85 -3.63
N ARG A 281 -6.60 -12.85 -2.32
CA ARG A 281 -5.58 -13.04 -1.29
C ARG A 281 -5.66 -14.46 -0.78
N TYR A 282 -4.58 -15.22 -0.97
CA TYR A 282 -4.51 -16.62 -0.63
C TYR A 282 -4.87 -16.86 0.85
N LYS A 283 -5.86 -17.74 1.10
CA LYS A 283 -6.40 -18.09 2.43
C LYS A 283 -7.01 -16.95 3.24
N ASP A 284 -7.27 -15.80 2.63
CA ASP A 284 -7.87 -14.66 3.32
C ASP A 284 -9.19 -14.22 2.66
N SER A 285 -9.13 -13.69 1.44
CA SER A 285 -10.28 -13.01 0.84
C SER A 285 -10.25 -12.98 -0.69
N TRP A 286 -11.43 -12.80 -1.28
CA TRP A 286 -11.62 -12.43 -2.69
C TRP A 286 -12.20 -11.03 -2.73
N ALA A 287 -11.78 -10.20 -3.67
CA ALA A 287 -12.29 -8.85 -3.84
C ALA A 287 -12.74 -8.63 -5.28
N ALA A 288 -13.87 -7.96 -5.41
CA ALA A 288 -14.31 -7.37 -6.67
C ALA A 288 -14.11 -5.86 -6.59
N MET A 289 -13.64 -5.26 -7.67
CA MET A 289 -13.35 -3.84 -7.73
C MET A 289 -13.79 -3.25 -9.07
N ALA A 290 -14.21 -2.00 -9.04
CA ALA A 290 -14.54 -1.23 -10.22
C ALA A 290 -14.16 0.23 -9.99
N GLY A 291 -13.86 0.95 -11.07
CA GLY A 291 -13.60 2.36 -10.98
C GLY A 291 -13.73 3.08 -12.30
N LEU A 292 -13.78 4.39 -12.18
CA LEU A 292 -14.03 5.33 -13.26
C LEU A 292 -13.00 6.44 -13.17
N ASN A 293 -12.53 6.88 -14.32
CA ASN A 293 -11.72 8.06 -14.46
C ASN A 293 -12.63 9.18 -14.99
N ILE A 294 -12.95 10.14 -14.13
CA ILE A 294 -13.82 11.27 -14.47
C ILE A 294 -12.91 12.41 -14.93
N SER A 295 -12.95 12.69 -16.24
CA SER A 295 -12.04 13.65 -16.88
C SER A 295 -10.56 13.23 -16.70
N ASN A 296 -9.64 14.14 -17.00
CA ASN A 296 -8.20 13.95 -16.83
C ASN A 296 -7.68 14.23 -15.41
N ALA A 297 -8.58 14.51 -14.48
CA ALA A 297 -8.24 15.06 -13.17
C ALA A 297 -8.68 14.20 -12.01
N ILE A 298 -9.67 13.31 -12.16
CA ILE A 298 -10.26 12.57 -11.03
C ILE A 298 -10.36 11.09 -11.39
N ASN A 299 -9.91 10.22 -10.48
CA ASN A 299 -10.21 8.79 -10.53
C ASN A 299 -10.95 8.37 -9.26
N ILE A 300 -11.90 7.46 -9.41
CA ILE A 300 -12.69 6.93 -8.31
C ILE A 300 -12.69 5.41 -8.46
N GLY A 301 -12.35 4.71 -7.39
CA GLY A 301 -12.39 3.28 -7.30
C GLY A 301 -13.16 2.84 -6.07
N TYR A 302 -13.87 1.73 -6.20
CA TYR A 302 -14.50 1.05 -5.08
C TYR A 302 -14.17 -0.44 -5.16
N SER A 303 -13.87 -1.04 -4.01
CA SER A 303 -13.74 -2.49 -3.90
C SER A 303 -14.52 -3.04 -2.73
N TYR A 304 -14.97 -4.28 -2.92
CA TYR A 304 -15.64 -5.08 -1.90
C TYR A 304 -14.91 -6.41 -1.72
N ASP A 305 -14.42 -6.66 -0.51
CA ASP A 305 -13.72 -7.88 -0.14
C ASP A 305 -14.69 -8.85 0.53
N ILE A 306 -14.89 -10.00 -0.07
CA ILE A 306 -15.53 -11.17 0.52
C ILE A 306 -14.47 -11.93 1.31
N THR A 307 -14.66 -12.00 2.63
CA THR A 307 -13.76 -12.75 3.51
C THR A 307 -14.01 -14.24 3.32
N THR A 308 -12.98 -15.02 3.00
CA THR A 308 -13.06 -16.49 2.86
C THR A 308 -12.37 -17.25 3.99
N SER A 309 -11.65 -16.53 4.85
CA SER A 309 -11.05 -17.08 6.06
C SER A 309 -12.10 -17.43 7.12
N GLN A 310 -11.65 -17.98 8.26
CA GLN A 310 -12.52 -18.32 9.40
C GLN A 310 -13.35 -17.13 9.92
N LEU A 311 -12.90 -15.90 9.63
CA LEU A 311 -13.60 -14.67 9.97
C LEU A 311 -14.90 -14.46 9.18
N ASN A 312 -15.13 -15.20 8.09
CA ASN A 312 -16.39 -15.11 7.31
C ASN A 312 -17.65 -15.47 8.13
N THR A 313 -17.48 -16.16 9.26
CA THR A 313 -18.60 -16.49 10.17
C THR A 313 -19.13 -15.27 10.92
N VAL A 314 -18.32 -14.22 11.07
CA VAL A 314 -18.62 -13.02 11.87
C VAL A 314 -18.44 -11.71 11.10
N SER A 315 -17.74 -11.74 9.96
CA SER A 315 -17.50 -10.61 9.05
C SER A 315 -18.54 -10.58 7.94
N ARG A 316 -19.04 -9.39 7.61
CA ARG A 316 -19.90 -9.11 6.46
C ARG A 316 -19.12 -8.54 5.26
N GLY A 317 -17.82 -8.78 5.20
CA GLY A 317 -16.93 -8.30 4.14
C GLY A 317 -16.21 -6.99 4.49
N SER A 318 -15.45 -6.46 3.53
CA SER A 318 -14.72 -5.20 3.68
C SER A 318 -15.00 -4.26 2.52
N HIS A 319 -15.03 -2.96 2.78
CA HIS A 319 -15.28 -1.93 1.78
C HIS A 319 -14.08 -1.00 1.70
N GLU A 320 -13.60 -0.71 0.49
CA GLU A 320 -12.58 0.32 0.24
C GLU A 320 -13.10 1.29 -0.83
N ILE A 321 -12.95 2.58 -0.57
CA ILE A 321 -13.17 3.64 -1.55
C ILE A 321 -11.84 4.37 -1.73
N VAL A 322 -11.40 4.52 -2.97
CA VAL A 322 -10.24 5.33 -3.36
C VAL A 322 -10.73 6.48 -4.24
N VAL A 323 -10.29 7.69 -3.92
CA VAL A 323 -10.47 8.88 -4.77
C VAL A 323 -9.10 9.46 -5.04
N GLY A 324 -8.74 9.61 -6.31
CA GLY A 324 -7.50 10.20 -6.76
C GLY A 324 -7.72 11.47 -7.57
N PHE A 325 -6.76 12.39 -7.46
CA PHE A 325 -6.68 13.62 -8.22
C PHE A 325 -5.34 13.69 -8.96
N LEU A 326 -5.40 13.90 -10.27
CA LEU A 326 -4.24 13.98 -11.16
C LEU A 326 -3.95 15.46 -11.46
N LEU A 327 -3.16 16.11 -10.62
CA LEU A 327 -2.94 17.55 -10.69
C LEU A 327 -1.86 17.93 -11.71
N GLY A 328 -2.22 18.85 -12.60
CA GLY A 328 -1.35 19.29 -13.68
C GLY A 328 -1.08 18.19 -14.71
N ASN A 329 -2.02 17.25 -14.83
CA ASN A 329 -2.12 16.32 -15.94
C ASN A 329 -2.57 17.10 -17.18
N ARG A 330 -1.67 17.23 -18.17
CA ARG A 330 -1.82 18.18 -19.29
C ARG A 330 -2.38 17.54 -20.56
N PHE A 331 -2.29 16.23 -20.69
CA PHE A 331 -3.03 15.51 -21.73
C PHE A 331 -4.48 15.36 -21.24
N GLY A 332 -5.44 15.14 -22.14
CA GLY A 332 -6.77 14.67 -21.78
C GLY A 332 -6.73 13.23 -21.25
N ASP A 333 -5.81 12.93 -20.34
CA ASP A 333 -5.41 11.60 -19.87
C ASP A 333 -6.39 11.11 -18.82
N TRP A 334 -7.21 10.13 -19.21
CA TRP A 334 -8.09 9.43 -18.29
C TRP A 334 -7.29 8.43 -17.42
N CYS A 335 -6.00 8.16 -17.71
CA CYS A 335 -5.21 7.16 -16.99
C CYS A 335 -3.73 7.56 -16.85
N PRO A 336 -3.05 7.13 -15.77
CA PRO A 336 -1.59 7.13 -15.67
C PRO A 336 -0.87 6.48 -16.87
N ARG A 337 0.32 6.98 -17.23
CA ARG A 337 1.12 6.56 -18.39
C ARG A 337 2.22 5.55 -18.09
N ASN A 338 2.56 5.33 -16.83
CA ASN A 338 3.64 4.47 -16.37
C ASN A 338 3.20 3.56 -15.18
N LEU A 339 2.08 3.90 -14.52
CA LEU A 339 1.46 3.16 -13.41
C LEU A 339 0.03 2.70 -13.75
N TRP A 340 -0.10 1.52 -14.31
CA TRP A 340 -1.38 0.98 -14.79
C TRP A 340 -2.21 0.32 -13.69
#